data_AF-A0A849WAG3-F1
#
_entry.id   AF-A0A849WAG3-F1
#
_cell.length_a   1.000
_cell.length_b   1.000
_cell.length_c   1.000
_cell.angle_alpha   90.00
_cell.angle_beta   90.00
_cell.angle_gamma   90.00
#
_symmetry.space_group_name_H-M   'P 1'
#
loop_
_entity.id
_entity.type
_entity.pdbx_description
1 polymer ?
#
loop_
_entity_poly.entity_id
_entity_poly.type
_entity_poly.pdbx_seq_one_letter_code
_entity_poly.pdbx_strand_id
1 'polypeptide(L)'
;MTQKNSKYLLCNRPKKTAPVFLYSLILLILTLCIASAWMIISQERPSLVYHIVREGDTLRGLAYQYYKDPHQWSKIFLANRKQLKKRNELRPGEILVIPMFVHKKTTK
;
A
#
# COMPACT_ATOMS: atom_id res chain seq x y z
N MET A 1 -71.06 37.20 18.08
CA MET A 1 -70.79 35.75 18.15
C MET A 1 -70.73 35.26 16.71
N THR A 2 -69.60 34.88 16.12
CA THR A 2 -68.73 33.77 16.52
C THR A 2 -67.38 33.87 15.80
N GLN A 3 -66.28 33.82 16.56
CA GLN A 3 -64.92 33.68 16.06
C GLN A 3 -64.67 32.23 15.68
N LYS A 4 -64.79 31.88 14.39
CA LYS A 4 -64.49 30.53 13.87
C LYS A 4 -62.98 30.38 13.64
N ASN A 5 -62.23 30.26 14.73
CA ASN A 5 -60.81 29.89 14.73
C ASN A 5 -60.65 28.42 14.30
N SER A 6 -60.36 28.18 13.02
CA SER A 6 -60.21 26.81 12.49
C SER A 6 -59.21 26.73 11.32
N LYS A 7 -58.18 27.59 11.29
CA LYS A 7 -57.23 27.58 10.15
C LYS A 7 -55.82 27.09 10.45
N TYR A 8 -55.44 26.86 11.71
CA TYR A 8 -54.03 26.58 12.00
C TYR A 8 -53.87 25.53 13.10
N LEU A 9 -54.43 24.33 12.89
CA LEU A 9 -53.76 23.13 13.41
C LEU A 9 -52.59 22.84 12.48
N LEU A 10 -51.54 23.65 12.58
CA LEU A 10 -50.21 23.29 12.09
C LEU A 10 -49.81 22.03 12.85
N CYS A 11 -50.03 20.88 12.22
CA CYS A 11 -49.45 19.62 12.68
C CYS A 11 -47.93 19.79 12.61
N ASN A 12 -47.32 20.24 13.71
CA ASN A 12 -45.89 20.17 13.88
C ASN A 12 -45.55 18.69 14.08
N ARG A 13 -45.45 17.95 12.97
CA ARG A 13 -44.94 16.57 12.95
C ARG A 13 -43.60 16.63 13.68
N PRO A 14 -43.42 15.98 14.84
CA PRO A 14 -42.15 16.00 15.53
C PRO A 14 -41.11 15.52 14.52
N LYS A 15 -40.16 16.39 14.17
CA LYS A 15 -39.08 16.03 13.28
C LYS A 15 -38.41 14.84 13.94
N LYS A 16 -38.53 13.65 13.34
CA LYS A 16 -37.90 12.44 13.84
C LYS A 16 -36.40 12.72 13.88
N THR A 17 -35.90 13.09 15.05
CA THR A 17 -34.49 13.28 15.30
C THR A 17 -33.89 11.90 15.20
N ALA A 18 -33.31 11.59 14.03
CA ALA A 18 -32.61 10.34 13.83
C ALA A 18 -31.62 10.15 15.00
N PRO A 19 -31.58 8.97 15.63
CA PRO A 19 -30.82 8.79 16.86
C PRO A 19 -29.35 9.14 16.59
N VAL A 20 -28.79 10.01 17.43
CA VAL A 20 -27.40 10.50 17.33
C VAL A 20 -26.40 9.33 17.25
N PHE A 21 -26.77 8.18 17.81
CA PHE A 21 -26.05 6.91 17.73
C PHE A 21 -25.83 6.37 16.31
N LEU A 22 -26.73 6.63 15.36
CA LEU A 22 -26.53 6.19 13.97
C LEU A 22 -25.41 6.99 13.31
N TYR A 23 -25.33 8.30 13.59
CA TYR A 23 -24.25 9.13 13.08
C TYR A 23 -22.91 8.76 13.72
N SER A 24 -22.87 8.36 15.00
CA SER A 24 -21.62 7.90 15.62
C SER A 24 -21.09 6.60 15.00
N LEU A 25 -21.98 5.66 14.68
CA LEU A 25 -21.62 4.42 14.00
C LEU A 25 -21.14 4.67 12.57
N ILE A 26 -21.84 5.55 11.83
CA ILE A 26 -21.46 5.92 10.45
C ILE A 26 -20.10 6.64 10.44
N LEU A 27 -19.87 7.57 11.36
CA LEU A 27 -18.60 8.28 11.47
C LEU A 27 -17.45 7.34 11.87
N LEU A 28 -17.68 6.39 12.76
CA LEU A 28 -16.68 5.37 13.13
C LEU A 28 -16.32 4.48 11.94
N ILE A 29 -17.30 4.07 11.15
CA ILE A 29 -17.06 3.28 9.92
C ILE A 29 -16.30 4.12 8.89
N LEU A 30 -16.66 5.39 8.72
CA LEU A 30 -16.04 6.29 7.75
C LEU A 30 -14.56 6.56 8.11
N THR A 31 -14.24 6.76 9.39
CA THR A 31 -12.85 6.98 9.84
C THR A 31 -12.00 5.72 9.69
N LEU A 32 -12.53 4.53 9.98
CA LEU A 32 -11.84 3.26 9.73
C LEU A 32 -11.61 3.03 8.23
N CYS A 33 -12.59 3.38 7.38
CA CYS A 33 -12.49 3.24 5.93
C CYS A 33 -11.46 4.21 5.34
N ILE A 34 -11.41 5.44 5.85
CA ILE A 34 -10.40 6.43 5.46
C ILE A 34 -9.02 5.98 5.95
N ALA A 35 -8.87 5.61 7.23
CA ALA A 35 -7.59 5.16 7.80
C ALA A 35 -7.01 3.95 7.06
N SER A 36 -7.85 2.97 6.68
CA SER A 36 -7.42 1.83 5.88
C SER A 36 -7.01 2.22 4.46
N ALA A 37 -7.73 3.14 3.80
CA ALA A 37 -7.33 3.66 2.50
C ALA A 37 -5.97 4.39 2.56
N TRP A 38 -5.72 5.19 3.59
CA TRP A 38 -4.43 5.86 3.82
C TRP A 38 -3.28 4.87 4.04
N MET A 39 -3.54 3.76 4.73
CA MET A 39 -2.55 2.70 4.95
C MET A 39 -2.15 1.99 3.65
N ILE A 40 -3.11 1.82 2.72
CA ILE A 40 -2.84 1.22 1.41
C ILE A 40 -2.00 2.16 0.53
N ILE A 41 -2.26 3.46 0.56
CA ILE A 41 -1.54 4.46 -0.25
C ILE A 41 -0.09 4.63 0.24
N SER A 42 0.17 4.40 1.53
CA SER A 42 1.49 4.63 2.15
C SER A 42 2.53 3.53 1.87
N GLN A 43 2.18 2.42 1.20
CA GLN A 43 3.19 1.41 0.86
C GLN A 43 3.97 1.79 -0.41
N GLU A 44 5.27 2.05 -0.24
CA GLU A 44 6.22 2.04 -1.34
C GLU A 44 6.27 0.62 -1.93
N ARG A 45 5.70 0.44 -3.13
CA ARG A 45 5.73 -0.86 -3.79
C ARG A 45 7.17 -1.17 -4.20
N PRO A 46 7.75 -2.31 -3.77
CA PRO A 46 9.06 -2.70 -4.26
C PRO A 46 8.98 -2.87 -5.78
N SER A 47 9.83 -2.17 -6.50
CA SER A 47 10.04 -2.39 -7.93
C SER A 47 10.95 -3.60 -8.10
N LEU A 48 10.49 -4.62 -8.81
CA LEU A 48 11.31 -5.78 -9.14
C LEU A 48 12.03 -5.53 -10.46
N VAL A 49 13.34 -5.74 -10.47
CA VAL A 49 14.15 -5.78 -11.69
C VAL A 49 14.59 -7.20 -11.95
N TYR A 50 14.54 -7.63 -13.21
CA TYR A 50 15.00 -8.93 -13.65
C TYR A 50 16.36 -8.79 -14.33
N HIS A 51 17.36 -9.54 -13.86
CA HIS A 51 18.71 -9.57 -14.43
C HIS A 51 19.03 -10.96 -14.97
N ILE A 52 19.55 -11.04 -16.19
CA ILE A 52 20.03 -12.31 -16.75
C ILE A 52 21.48 -12.49 -16.29
N VAL A 53 21.73 -13.52 -15.50
CA VAL A 53 23.06 -13.83 -14.97
C VAL A 53 24.02 -14.12 -16.12
N ARG A 54 25.18 -13.47 -16.12
CA ARG A 54 26.27 -13.69 -17.07
C ARG A 54 27.39 -14.49 -16.42
N GLU A 55 28.26 -15.07 -17.23
CA GLU A 55 29.48 -15.71 -16.73
C GLU A 55 30.34 -14.67 -15.98
N GLY A 56 30.78 -15.05 -14.77
CA GLY A 56 31.54 -14.16 -13.89
C GLY A 56 30.69 -13.27 -12.98
N ASP A 57 29.36 -13.24 -13.14
CA ASP A 57 28.49 -12.53 -12.22
C ASP A 57 28.55 -13.15 -10.82
N THR A 58 28.62 -12.29 -9.80
CA THR A 58 28.57 -12.69 -8.39
C THR A 58 27.47 -11.91 -7.68
N LEU A 59 26.85 -12.49 -6.66
CA LEU A 59 25.82 -11.80 -5.88
C LEU A 59 26.32 -10.47 -5.28
N ARG A 60 27.61 -10.40 -4.90
CA ARG A 60 28.25 -9.17 -4.41
C ARG A 60 28.44 -8.14 -5.53
N GLY A 61 28.88 -8.57 -6.72
CA GLY A 61 29.03 -7.70 -7.89
C GLY A 61 27.69 -7.11 -8.32
N LEU A 62 26.65 -7.95 -8.39
CA LEU A 62 25.28 -7.50 -8.68
C LEU A 62 24.75 -6.57 -7.60
N ALA A 63 24.96 -6.87 -6.31
CA ALA A 63 24.56 -5.96 -5.23
C ALA A 63 25.25 -4.59 -5.35
N TYR A 64 26.54 -4.55 -5.69
CA TYR A 64 27.22 -3.30 -5.97
C TYR A 64 26.66 -2.58 -7.21
N GLN A 65 26.35 -3.30 -8.28
CA GLN A 65 25.81 -2.72 -9.50
C GLN A 65 24.45 -2.03 -9.26
N TYR A 66 23.53 -2.71 -8.58
CA TYR A 66 22.15 -2.28 -8.37
C TYR A 66 21.95 -1.42 -7.13
N TYR A 67 22.53 -1.79 -5.98
CA TYR A 67 22.35 -1.07 -4.71
C TYR A 67 23.50 -0.11 -4.37
N LYS A 68 24.59 -0.11 -5.15
CA LYS A 68 25.85 0.60 -4.84
C LYS A 68 26.49 0.16 -3.51
N ASP A 69 26.06 -0.98 -2.99
CA ASP A 69 26.55 -1.56 -1.74
C ASP A 69 26.69 -3.08 -1.89
N PRO A 70 27.92 -3.62 -1.88
CA PRO A 70 28.15 -5.04 -2.04
C PRO A 70 27.64 -5.86 -0.85
N HIS A 71 27.42 -5.27 0.33
CA HIS A 71 26.92 -5.96 1.53
C HIS A 71 25.43 -6.32 1.41
N GLN A 72 24.70 -5.71 0.47
CA GLN A 72 23.28 -5.99 0.22
C GLN A 72 23.02 -7.26 -0.61
N TRP A 73 24.05 -8.05 -0.92
CA TRP A 73 23.93 -9.34 -1.61
C TRP A 73 22.91 -10.28 -0.94
N SER A 74 22.73 -10.19 0.39
CA SER A 74 21.76 -10.98 1.15
C SER A 74 20.32 -10.75 0.68
N LYS A 75 19.97 -9.52 0.26
CA LYS A 75 18.62 -9.19 -0.21
C LYS A 75 18.30 -9.91 -1.52
N ILE A 76 19.26 -9.91 -2.44
CA ILE A 76 19.16 -10.64 -3.72
C ILE A 76 19.05 -12.14 -3.46
N PHE A 77 19.89 -12.67 -2.57
CA PHE A 77 19.85 -14.09 -2.22
C PHE A 77 18.50 -14.48 -1.61
N LEU A 78 17.97 -13.67 -0.68
CA LEU A 78 16.71 -13.94 0.00
C LEU A 78 15.51 -13.92 -0.98
N ALA A 79 15.49 -12.96 -1.91
CA ALA A 79 14.45 -12.87 -2.93
C ALA A 79 14.41 -14.09 -3.88
N ASN A 80 15.56 -14.73 -4.10
CA ASN A 80 15.71 -15.85 -5.04
C ASN A 80 15.90 -17.21 -4.35
N ARG A 81 15.61 -17.36 -3.05
CA ARG A 81 15.82 -18.61 -2.30
C ARG A 81 15.14 -19.85 -2.89
N LYS A 82 14.06 -19.64 -3.65
CA LYS A 82 13.36 -20.72 -4.36
C LYS A 82 14.22 -21.32 -5.48
N GLN A 83 15.11 -20.53 -6.07
CA GLN A 83 15.97 -20.91 -7.20
C GLN A 83 17.42 -21.16 -6.72
N LEU A 84 17.96 -20.26 -5.90
CA LEU A 84 19.31 -20.32 -5.36
C LEU A 84 19.36 -21.02 -3.98
N LYS A 85 19.90 -22.25 -3.93
CA LYS A 85 20.11 -22.97 -2.67
C LYS A 85 21.35 -22.46 -1.93
N LYS A 86 22.44 -22.19 -2.65
CA LYS A 86 23.67 -21.60 -2.10
C LYS A 86 24.03 -20.27 -2.76
N ARG A 87 24.86 -19.47 -2.06
CA ARG A 87 25.30 -18.13 -2.50
C ARG A 87 26.04 -18.16 -3.85
N ASN A 88 26.81 -19.20 -4.12
CA ASN A 88 27.68 -19.29 -5.30
C ASN A 88 27.10 -20.14 -6.44
N GLU A 89 25.83 -20.55 -6.35
CA GLU A 89 25.17 -21.39 -7.37
C GLU A 89 24.47 -20.55 -8.45
N LEU A 90 25.06 -19.42 -8.84
CA LEU A 90 24.56 -18.62 -9.96
C LEU A 90 24.84 -19.35 -11.27
N ARG A 91 23.80 -19.68 -12.03
CA ARG A 91 23.94 -20.31 -13.34
C ARG A 91 23.82 -19.24 -14.43
N PRO A 92 24.80 -19.10 -15.33
CA PRO A 92 24.68 -18.20 -16.46
C PRO A 92 23.41 -18.50 -17.27
N GLY A 93 22.70 -17.45 -17.69
CA GLY A 93 21.42 -17.52 -18.40
C GLY A 93 20.18 -17.58 -17.49
N GLU A 94 20.34 -17.68 -16.17
CA GLU A 94 19.23 -17.65 -15.22
C GLU A 94 18.70 -16.23 -14.99
N ILE A 95 17.37 -16.11 -14.80
CA ILE A 95 16.73 -14.82 -14.50
C ILE A 95 16.70 -14.60 -12.99
N LEU A 96 17.49 -13.64 -12.53
CA LEU A 96 17.60 -13.27 -11.14
C LEU A 96 16.68 -12.08 -10.81
N VAL A 97 15.88 -12.21 -9.75
CA VAL A 97 15.00 -11.15 -9.26
C VAL A 97 15.76 -10.24 -8.30
N ILE A 98 15.80 -8.94 -8.59
CA ILE A 98 16.50 -7.94 -7.77
C ILE A 98 15.46 -6.98 -7.19
N PRO A 99 15.16 -7.06 -5.88
CA PRO A 99 14.19 -6.18 -5.25
C PRO A 99 14.78 -4.78 -5.08
N MET A 100 14.32 -3.80 -5.86
CA MET A 100 14.73 -2.41 -5.73
C MET A 100 13.59 -1.56 -5.14
N PHE A 101 13.93 -0.61 -4.27
CA PHE A 101 13.01 0.45 -3.88
C PHE A 101 13.31 1.65 -4.76
N VAL A 102 12.52 1.84 -5.81
CA VAL A 102 12.60 3.06 -6.61
C VAL A 102 12.02 4.19 -5.75
N HIS A 103 12.91 4.96 -5.14
CA HIS A 103 12.56 6.28 -4.64
C HIS A 103 12.01 7.05 -5.85
N LYS A 104 10.70 7.33 -5.87
CA LYS A 104 10.14 8.22 -6.88
C LYS A 104 10.85 9.56 -6.70
N LYS A 105 11.86 9.84 -7.54
CA LYS A 105 12.38 11.19 -7.66
C LYS A 105 11.22 12.02 -8.19
N THR A 106 10.58 12.76 -7.31
CA THR A 106 9.73 13.89 -7.69
C THR A 106 10.61 14.79 -8.54
N THR A 107 10.44 14.70 -9.86
CA THR A 107 10.98 15.66 -10.82
C THR A 107 10.40 17.01 -10.40
N LYS A 108 11.28 17.84 -9.84
CA LYS A 108 11.00 19.23 -9.49
C LYS A 108 10.62 20.02 -10.73
#